data_AF-A0AAE1VNY3-F1
#
_entry.id   AF-A0AAE1VNY3-F1
#
_cell.length_a   1.000
_cell.length_b   1.000
_cell.length_c   1.000
_cell.angle_alpha   90.00
_cell.angle_beta   90.00
_cell.angle_gamma   90.00
#
_symmetry.space_group_name_H-M   'P 1'
#
loop_
_entity.id
_entity.type
_entity.pdbx_description
1 polymer ?
#
loop_
_entity_poly.entity_id
_entity_poly.type
_entity_poly.pdbx_seq_one_letter_code
_entity_poly.pdbx_strand_id
1 'polypeptide(L)'
;MSLIPRIFGDRRSSSMFDPFSMDVFDPFRELGFPGSNSRETSAFANTRIDWKETPEAHVFKADLPGLKKEEVKVEIEDDRVLQISGERNVEKEDKNDTWHRVERSSGKFMRRFRLPENAKMEQIKASMGNGVLTVTLPKEEIKKPEVKSIEITG
;
A
#
# COMPACT_ATOMS: atom_id res chain seq x y z
N MET A 1 47.84 19.26 15.49
CA MET A 1 47.72 18.15 16.46
C MET A 1 46.29 18.09 16.94
N SER A 2 45.77 16.87 17.09
CA SER A 2 44.41 16.52 17.50
C SER A 2 44.00 17.13 18.84
N LEU A 3 42.69 17.25 19.09
CA LEU A 3 41.98 16.42 20.08
C LEU A 3 40.48 16.78 20.11
N ILE A 4 39.67 15.78 19.80
CA ILE A 4 38.21 15.75 19.95
C ILE A 4 37.89 15.41 21.41
N PRO A 5 36.89 16.03 22.04
CA PRO A 5 36.14 15.40 23.12
C PRO A 5 34.74 14.98 22.64
N ARG A 6 34.43 13.69 22.79
CA ARG A 6 33.05 13.16 22.83
C ARG A 6 32.62 13.07 24.29
N ILE A 7 31.51 13.68 24.66
CA ILE A 7 30.73 13.32 25.86
C ILE A 7 29.24 13.35 25.49
N PHE A 8 28.58 12.24 25.79
CA PHE A 8 27.18 11.88 25.57
C PHE A 8 26.21 12.60 26.54
N GLY A 9 24.98 12.87 26.08
CA GLY A 9 23.82 13.35 26.85
C GLY A 9 23.18 14.60 26.21
N ASP A 10 21.89 14.75 25.99
CA ASP A 10 20.70 13.96 26.33
C ASP A 10 19.53 14.45 25.43
N ARG A 11 18.67 13.51 25.01
CA ARG A 11 17.20 13.58 24.89
C ARG A 11 16.43 14.74 24.19
N ARG A 12 15.51 14.25 23.35
CA ARG A 12 14.15 14.73 22.99
C ARG A 12 14.02 15.70 21.80
N SER A 13 13.53 15.16 20.70
CA SER A 13 12.22 15.59 20.20
C SER A 13 11.49 14.39 19.62
N SER A 14 10.58 13.85 20.43
CA SER A 14 9.45 13.09 19.92
C SER A 14 8.66 14.02 19.00
N SER A 15 8.72 13.80 17.69
CA SER A 15 7.71 14.33 16.78
C SER A 15 6.39 13.57 17.03
N MET A 16 5.80 13.83 18.20
CA MET A 16 4.37 13.79 18.38
C MET A 16 3.84 14.94 17.53
N PHE A 17 2.77 14.71 16.76
CA PHE A 17 2.24 15.60 15.72
C PHE A 17 2.91 15.47 14.35
N ASP A 18 2.77 14.28 13.77
CA ASP A 18 2.53 14.16 12.32
C ASP A 18 1.07 13.71 12.12
N PRO A 19 0.16 14.55 11.60
CA PRO A 19 -1.25 14.21 11.42
C PRO A 19 -1.51 13.32 10.18
N PHE A 20 -0.47 12.81 9.51
CA PHE A 20 -0.59 11.89 8.39
C PHE A 20 0.09 10.53 8.60
N SER A 21 0.45 10.16 9.84
CA SER A 21 0.81 8.77 10.13
C SER A 21 -0.45 7.90 10.18
N MET A 22 -0.68 7.14 9.10
CA MET A 22 -1.57 5.99 9.08
C MET A 22 -0.99 4.84 9.93
N ASP A 23 -0.71 5.11 11.20
CA ASP A 23 -0.29 4.13 12.21
C ASP A 23 -1.48 3.68 13.11
N VAL A 24 -2.69 4.15 12.80
CA VAL A 24 -3.88 3.97 13.66
C VAL A 24 -4.65 2.67 13.36
N PHE A 25 -4.42 2.02 12.22
CA PHE A 25 -5.19 0.85 11.80
C PHE A 25 -4.30 -0.33 11.37
N ASP A 26 -3.24 -0.60 12.12
CA ASP A 26 -2.49 -1.85 12.00
C ASP A 26 -2.75 -2.75 13.22
N PRO A 27 -3.70 -3.70 13.15
CA PRO A 27 -4.06 -4.57 14.27
C PRO A 27 -2.97 -5.61 14.61
N PHE A 28 -1.86 -5.66 13.86
CA PHE A 28 -0.77 -6.61 14.10
C PHE A 28 0.38 -6.03 14.93
N ARG A 29 0.34 -4.73 15.27
CA ARG A 29 1.35 -4.12 16.15
C ARG A 29 1.30 -4.67 17.58
N GLU A 30 0.15 -5.19 17.99
CA GLU A 30 -0.09 -5.73 19.34
C GLU A 30 0.34 -7.21 19.48
N LEU A 31 0.55 -7.91 18.38
CA LEU A 31 0.86 -9.36 18.37
C LEU A 31 2.36 -9.68 18.48
N GLY A 32 3.21 -8.68 18.73
CA GLY A 32 4.55 -8.89 19.30
C GLY A 32 5.49 -9.82 18.50
N PHE A 33 5.39 -9.89 17.17
CA PHE A 33 6.31 -10.67 16.35
C PHE A 33 7.75 -10.12 16.44
N PRO A 34 8.71 -10.82 17.06
CA PRO A 34 10.08 -10.35 17.15
C PRO A 34 10.84 -10.84 15.92
N GLY A 35 11.07 -9.98 14.92
CA GLY A 35 11.93 -10.42 13.81
C GLY A 35 12.02 -9.64 12.50
N SER A 36 11.33 -8.51 12.28
CA SER A 36 11.55 -7.74 11.04
C SER A 36 12.22 -6.39 11.31
N ASN A 37 13.52 -6.45 11.63
CA ASN A 37 14.43 -5.36 11.38
C ASN A 37 14.61 -5.18 9.86
N SER A 38 13.57 -4.70 9.16
CA SER A 38 13.73 -4.22 7.79
C SER A 38 14.21 -2.77 7.81
N ARG A 39 15.51 -2.64 8.12
CA ARG A 39 16.31 -1.43 7.85
C ARG A 39 16.60 -1.27 6.34
N GLU A 40 15.66 -1.71 5.49
CA GLU A 40 15.61 -1.43 4.06
C GLU A 40 14.28 -0.73 3.75
N THR A 41 14.09 0.46 4.31
CA THR A 41 13.23 1.45 3.68
C THR A 41 13.95 1.95 2.43
N SER A 42 14.12 1.07 1.44
CA SER A 42 14.28 1.48 0.04
C SER A 42 13.19 2.50 -0.20
N ALA A 43 13.55 3.68 -0.72
CA ALA A 43 12.62 4.78 -0.90
C ALA A 43 11.43 4.28 -1.73
N PHE A 44 10.37 3.87 -1.04
CA PHE A 44 9.18 3.36 -1.70
C PHE A 44 8.67 4.53 -2.52
N ALA A 45 8.69 4.41 -3.84
CA ALA A 45 7.99 5.38 -4.65
C ALA A 45 6.54 5.37 -4.12
N ASN A 46 6.09 6.52 -3.60
CA ASN A 46 4.78 6.66 -2.98
C ASN A 46 3.69 6.56 -4.06
N THR A 47 3.41 5.33 -4.49
CA THR A 47 2.30 5.03 -5.39
C THR A 47 1.01 5.31 -4.64
N ARG A 48 0.25 6.28 -5.14
CA ARG A 48 -1.07 6.62 -4.61
C ARG A 48 -2.06 5.58 -5.07
N ILE A 49 -2.85 5.07 -4.12
CA ILE A 49 -3.86 4.05 -4.38
C ILE A 49 -5.14 4.43 -3.65
N ASP A 50 -6.22 4.46 -4.40
CA ASP A 50 -7.58 4.57 -3.88
C ASP A 50 -8.20 3.18 -3.78
N TRP A 51 -8.93 2.94 -2.69
CA TRP A 51 -9.74 1.74 -2.51
C TRP A 51 -11.19 2.15 -2.26
N LYS A 52 -12.10 1.65 -3.08
CA LYS A 52 -13.54 1.79 -2.89
C LYS A 52 -14.23 0.43 -2.83
N GLU A 53 -15.30 0.35 -2.06
CA GLU A 53 -16.22 -0.77 -2.03
C GLU A 53 -17.53 -0.38 -2.71
N THR A 54 -18.05 -1.26 -3.55
CA THR A 54 -19.40 -1.19 -4.11
C THR A 54 -20.23 -2.35 -3.54
N PRO A 55 -21.56 -2.39 -3.76
CA PRO A 55 -22.35 -3.56 -3.40
C PRO A 55 -21.83 -4.86 -4.02
N GLU A 56 -21.24 -4.78 -5.21
CA GLU A 56 -20.85 -5.94 -6.03
C GLU A 56 -19.35 -6.26 -5.97
N ALA A 57 -18.47 -5.32 -5.64
CA ALA A 57 -17.02 -5.52 -5.74
C ALA A 57 -16.19 -4.57 -4.86
N HIS A 58 -14.96 -4.97 -4.55
CA HIS A 58 -13.90 -4.06 -4.16
C HIS A 58 -13.11 -3.61 -5.39
N VAL A 59 -12.84 -2.31 -5.50
CA VAL A 59 -12.11 -1.73 -6.63
C VAL A 59 -10.95 -0.90 -6.11
N PHE A 60 -9.75 -1.26 -6.54
CA PHE A 60 -8.51 -0.55 -6.26
C PHE A 60 -8.06 0.19 -7.51
N LYS A 61 -7.64 1.45 -7.36
CA LYS A 61 -7.08 2.27 -8.42
C LYS A 61 -5.72 2.80 -8.02
N ALA A 62 -4.68 2.49 -8.78
CA ALA A 62 -3.31 2.92 -8.51
C ALA A 62 -2.78 3.81 -9.63
N ASP A 63 -2.23 4.96 -9.26
CA ASP A 63 -1.60 5.89 -10.20
C ASP A 63 -0.17 5.45 -10.52
N LEU A 64 0.00 4.92 -11.72
CA LEU A 64 1.23 4.34 -12.24
C LEU A 64 1.63 4.97 -13.58
N PRO A 65 1.75 6.32 -13.68
CA PRO A 65 2.15 6.97 -14.92
C PRO A 65 3.57 6.56 -15.32
N GLY A 66 3.76 6.38 -16.63
CA GLY A 66 5.04 6.03 -17.24
C GLY A 66 5.43 4.55 -17.13
N LEU A 67 4.65 3.73 -16.42
CA LEU A 67 4.88 2.29 -16.29
C LEU A 67 4.09 1.52 -17.34
N LYS A 68 4.71 0.47 -17.87
CA LYS A 68 4.05 -0.51 -18.72
C LYS A 68 3.41 -1.61 -17.87
N LYS A 69 2.43 -2.31 -18.42
CA LYS A 69 1.71 -3.39 -17.71
C LYS A 69 2.65 -4.52 -17.29
N GLU A 70 3.74 -4.74 -18.02
CA GLU A 70 4.74 -5.77 -17.73
C GLU A 70 5.66 -5.40 -16.56
N GLU A 71 5.72 -4.13 -16.18
CA GLU A 71 6.55 -3.61 -15.09
C GLU A 71 5.80 -3.57 -13.74
N VAL A 72 4.52 -3.99 -13.75
CA VAL A 72 3.63 -3.98 -12.59
C VAL A 72 3.18 -5.40 -12.30
N LYS A 73 3.31 -5.80 -11.04
CA LYS A 73 2.92 -7.11 -10.53
C LYS A 73 1.73 -6.97 -9.59
N VAL A 74 0.71 -7.78 -9.80
CA VAL A 74 -0.48 -7.86 -8.95
C VAL A 74 -0.63 -9.30 -8.50
N GLU A 75 -0.60 -9.53 -7.19
CA GLU A 75 -0.60 -10.86 -6.60
C GLU A 75 -1.57 -10.94 -5.42
N ILE A 76 -2.07 -12.14 -5.16
CA ILE A 76 -2.73 -12.48 -3.90
C ILE A 76 -1.76 -13.38 -3.14
N GLU A 77 -1.32 -12.92 -1.97
CA GLU A 77 -0.55 -13.73 -1.03
C GLU A 77 -1.50 -14.57 -0.16
N ASP A 78 -0.90 -15.50 0.61
CA ASP A 78 -1.60 -16.22 1.66
C ASP A 78 -2.29 -15.24 2.63
N ASP A 79 -3.36 -15.69 3.29
CA ASP A 79 -4.19 -14.86 4.18
C ASP A 79 -4.95 -13.70 3.50
N ARG A 80 -5.29 -13.84 2.20
CA ARG A 80 -6.17 -12.91 1.46
C ARG A 80 -5.57 -11.50 1.36
N VAL A 81 -4.28 -11.40 1.09
CA VAL A 81 -3.59 -10.10 0.96
C VAL A 81 -3.36 -9.77 -0.52
N LEU A 82 -3.96 -8.67 -0.99
CA LEU A 82 -3.66 -8.10 -2.30
C LEU A 82 -2.36 -7.32 -2.25
N GLN A 83 -1.38 -7.74 -3.05
CA GLN A 83 -0.12 -7.05 -3.26
C GLN A 83 -0.05 -6.41 -4.64
N ILE A 84 0.27 -5.11 -4.69
CA ILE A 84 0.57 -4.37 -5.91
C ILE A 84 2.00 -3.86 -5.80
N SER A 85 2.87 -4.29 -6.71
CA SER A 85 4.29 -3.96 -6.70
C SER A 85 4.83 -3.66 -8.10
N GLY A 86 5.99 -3.01 -8.15
CA GLY A 86 6.66 -2.66 -9.40
C GLY A 86 7.86 -1.75 -9.16
N GLU A 87 8.49 -1.30 -10.23
CA GLU A 87 9.66 -0.42 -10.17
C GLU A 87 9.56 0.68 -11.21
N ARG A 88 9.63 1.93 -10.76
CA ARG A 88 9.75 3.08 -11.66
C ARG A 88 11.21 3.41 -11.88
N ASN A 89 11.69 3.09 -13.08
CA ASN A 89 13.05 3.41 -13.49
C ASN A 89 13.23 4.93 -13.64
N VAL A 90 14.41 5.42 -13.25
CA VAL A 90 14.87 6.75 -13.65
C VAL A 90 15.19 6.68 -15.14
N GLU A 91 14.76 7.67 -15.92
CA GLU A 91 15.20 7.80 -17.31
C GLU A 91 16.73 7.82 -17.35
N LYS A 92 17.32 7.07 -18.28
CA LYS A 92 18.79 7.03 -18.41
C LYS A 92 19.29 8.44 -18.69
N GLU A 93 20.06 8.99 -17.76
CA GLU A 93 20.71 10.28 -17.90
C GLU A 93 21.70 10.22 -19.07
N ASP A 94 21.53 11.10 -20.06
CA ASP A 94 22.62 11.37 -20.99
C ASP A 94 23.67 12.21 -20.24
N LYS A 95 24.97 11.95 -20.50
CA LYS A 95 26.06 12.67 -19.85
C LYS A 95 26.07 14.17 -20.22
N ASN A 96 25.31 14.55 -21.23
CA ASN A 96 25.17 15.93 -21.70
C ASN A 96 23.95 16.66 -21.13
N ASP A 97 23.09 15.99 -20.35
CA ASP A 97 21.87 16.61 -19.83
C ASP A 97 22.14 17.42 -18.56
N THR A 98 21.54 18.61 -18.47
CA THR A 98 21.55 19.42 -17.24
C THR A 98 20.14 19.46 -16.64
N TRP A 99 19.97 18.78 -15.52
CA TRP A 99 18.70 18.78 -14.78
C TRP A 99 18.60 20.03 -13.91
N HIS A 100 17.66 20.92 -14.25
CA HIS A 100 17.36 22.08 -13.42
C HIS A 100 16.51 21.72 -12.19
N ARG A 101 15.68 20.67 -12.29
CA ARG A 101 14.79 20.21 -11.21
C ARG A 101 14.28 18.79 -11.49
N VAL A 102 14.22 17.96 -10.45
CA VAL A 102 13.64 16.61 -10.49
C VAL A 102 12.62 16.49 -9.37
N GLU A 103 11.34 16.36 -9.73
CA GLU A 103 10.24 16.17 -8.76
C GLU A 103 9.62 14.78 -8.82
N ARG A 104 9.80 14.09 -9.97
CA ARG A 104 9.26 12.74 -10.18
C ARG A 104 9.99 11.78 -9.25
N SER A 105 9.23 11.03 -8.45
CA SER A 105 9.77 9.94 -7.66
C SER A 105 10.12 8.76 -8.56
N SER A 106 11.20 8.06 -8.21
CA SER A 106 11.67 6.83 -8.84
C SER A 106 11.95 5.77 -7.78
N GLY A 107 12.05 4.51 -8.20
CA GLY A 107 12.35 3.37 -7.34
C GLY A 107 11.23 2.35 -7.28
N LYS A 108 11.45 1.35 -6.43
CA LYS A 108 10.51 0.24 -6.20
C LYS A 108 9.32 0.72 -5.38
N PHE A 109 8.16 0.13 -5.62
CA PHE A 109 6.99 0.31 -4.79
C PHE A 109 6.34 -1.03 -4.47
N MET A 110 5.72 -1.10 -3.31
CA MET A 110 4.93 -2.25 -2.86
C MET A 110 3.83 -1.74 -1.94
N ARG A 111 2.59 -2.11 -2.24
CA ARG A 111 1.40 -1.77 -1.44
C ARG A 111 0.62 -3.06 -1.19
N ARG A 112 0.25 -3.30 0.06
CA ARG A 112 -0.48 -4.50 0.49
C ARG A 112 -1.79 -4.10 1.14
N PHE A 113 -2.86 -4.84 0.82
CA PHE A 113 -4.20 -4.64 1.35
C PHE A 113 -4.78 -5.97 1.79
N ARG A 114 -5.21 -6.05 3.06
CA ARG A 114 -5.95 -7.22 3.54
C ARG A 114 -7.39 -7.15 3.00
N LEU A 115 -7.80 -8.19 2.29
CA LEU A 115 -9.11 -8.26 1.69
C LEU A 115 -10.13 -8.85 2.67
N PRO A 116 -11.40 -8.41 2.62
CA PRO A 116 -12.45 -8.99 3.44
C PRO A 116 -12.81 -10.40 2.96
N GLU A 117 -13.49 -11.14 3.84
CA GLU A 117 -13.77 -12.55 3.60
C GLU A 117 -14.72 -12.82 2.44
N ASN A 118 -15.57 -11.85 2.13
CA ASN A 118 -16.55 -11.91 1.06
C ASN A 118 -15.97 -11.58 -0.32
N ALA A 119 -14.65 -11.48 -0.51
CA ALA A 119 -14.05 -11.24 -1.81
C ALA A 119 -13.75 -12.56 -2.56
N LYS A 120 -14.23 -12.69 -3.80
CA LYS A 120 -13.99 -13.85 -4.67
C LYS A 120 -12.60 -13.79 -5.31
N MET A 121 -11.63 -14.46 -4.69
CA MET A 121 -10.21 -14.43 -5.11
C MET A 121 -9.95 -15.04 -6.49
N GLU A 122 -10.81 -15.95 -6.94
CA GLU A 122 -10.68 -16.62 -8.24
C GLU A 122 -11.11 -15.74 -9.42
N GLN A 123 -11.85 -14.67 -9.16
CA GLN A 123 -12.48 -13.83 -10.20
C GLN A 123 -11.90 -12.42 -10.26
N ILE A 124 -10.66 -12.25 -9.78
CA ILE A 124 -9.98 -10.97 -9.79
C ILE A 124 -9.64 -10.57 -11.23
N LYS A 125 -9.90 -9.31 -11.56
CA LYS A 125 -9.56 -8.72 -12.86
C LYS A 125 -8.69 -7.50 -12.66
N ALA A 126 -7.63 -7.39 -13.45
CA ALA A 126 -6.77 -6.21 -13.49
C ALA A 126 -6.74 -5.64 -14.90
N SER A 127 -6.77 -4.31 -15.02
CA SER A 127 -6.62 -3.60 -16.28
C SER A 127 -5.81 -2.33 -16.05
N MET A 128 -5.03 -1.92 -17.04
CA MET A 128 -4.23 -0.71 -16.97
C MET A 128 -4.49 0.15 -18.21
N GLY A 129 -4.80 1.41 -17.99
CA GLY A 129 -5.07 2.37 -19.07
C GLY A 129 -4.77 3.78 -18.61
N ASN A 130 -4.20 4.60 -19.51
CA ASN A 130 -3.84 6.00 -19.24
C ASN A 130 -2.99 6.20 -17.97
N GLY A 131 -2.09 5.26 -17.68
CA GLY A 131 -1.23 5.31 -16.49
C GLY A 131 -1.93 4.96 -15.19
N VAL A 132 -3.16 4.42 -15.22
CA VAL A 132 -3.89 3.98 -14.02
C VAL A 132 -4.15 2.49 -14.07
N LEU A 133 -3.72 1.77 -13.03
CA LEU A 133 -4.07 0.38 -12.80
C LEU A 133 -5.40 0.32 -12.05
N THR A 134 -6.34 -0.49 -12.54
CA THR A 134 -7.60 -0.80 -11.86
C THR A 134 -7.67 -2.30 -11.57
N VAL A 135 -7.75 -2.67 -10.30
CA VAL A 135 -7.95 -4.06 -9.84
C VAL A 135 -9.36 -4.19 -9.26
N THR A 136 -10.15 -5.12 -9.78
CA THR A 136 -11.54 -5.36 -9.39
C THR A 136 -11.68 -6.76 -8.82
N LEU A 137 -12.22 -6.85 -7.61
CA LEU A 137 -12.46 -8.08 -6.88
C LEU A 137 -13.96 -8.21 -6.61
N PRO A 138 -14.67 -9.09 -7.34
CA PRO A 138 -16.09 -9.32 -7.11
C PRO A 138 -16.36 -9.81 -5.69
N LYS A 139 -17.52 -9.45 -5.14
CA LYS A 139 -17.99 -9.92 -3.84
C LYS A 139 -18.79 -11.22 -4.00
N GLU A 140 -18.74 -12.05 -2.98
CA GLU A 140 -19.68 -13.15 -2.78
C GLU A 140 -21.08 -12.59 -2.54
N GLU A 141 -22.08 -13.22 -3.16
CA GLU A 141 -23.47 -12.91 -2.88
C GLU A 141 -23.77 -13.37 -1.45
N ILE A 142 -23.68 -12.44 -0.52
CA ILE A 142 -24.16 -12.68 0.84
C ILE A 142 -25.68 -12.71 0.74
N LYS A 143 -26.28 -13.91 0.84
CA LYS A 143 -27.73 -14.05 1.02
C LYS A 143 -28.11 -13.19 2.23
N LYS A 144 -28.91 -12.15 2.00
CA LYS A 144 -29.40 -11.30 3.09
C LYS A 144 -30.10 -12.22 4.10
N PRO A 145 -29.75 -12.17 5.39
CA PRO A 145 -30.43 -12.98 6.38
C PRO A 145 -31.92 -12.62 6.36
N GLU A 146 -32.78 -13.64 6.27
CA GLU A 146 -34.22 -13.44 6.43
C GLU A 146 -34.47 -12.91 7.84
N VAL A 147 -34.94 -11.67 7.94
CA VAL A 147 -35.31 -11.07 9.22
C VAL A 147 -36.56 -11.77 9.73
N LYS A 148 -36.42 -12.58 10.79
CA LYS A 148 -37.56 -13.18 11.49
C LYS A 148 -37.99 -12.25 12.61
N SER A 149 -39.21 -11.72 12.51
CA SER A 149 -39.86 -11.02 13.63
C SER A 149 -40.16 -12.01 14.75
N ILE A 150 -39.71 -11.71 15.96
CA ILE A 150 -40.06 -12.48 17.17
C ILE A 150 -41.17 -11.72 17.87
N GLU A 151 -42.31 -12.38 18.11
CA GLU A 151 -43.38 -11.82 18.94
C GLU A 151 -42.96 -11.79 20.41
N ILE A 152 -43.19 -10.66 21.08
CA ILE A 152 -42.98 -10.51 22.52
C ILE A 152 -44.28 -10.94 23.21
N THR A 153 -44.24 -12.01 23.99
CA THR A 153 -45.37 -12.44 24.83
C THR A 153 -45.25 -11.86 26.23
N GLY A 154 -46.41 -11.56 26.84
CA GLY A 154 -46.59 -11.09 28.22
C GLY A 154 -47.73 -11.82 28.90
#